data_AF-A0A2V5N5Y4-F1
#
_entry.id   AF-A0A2V5N5Y4-F1
#
_cell.length_a   1.000
_cell.length_b   1.000
_cell.length_c   1.000
_cell.angle_alpha   90.00
_cell.angle_beta   90.00
_cell.angle_gamma   90.00
#
_symmetry.space_group_name_H-M   'P 1'
#
loop_
_entity.id
_entity.type
_entity.pdbx_description
1 polymer ?
#
loop_
_entity_poly.entity_id
_entity_poly.type
_entity_poly.pdbx_seq_one_letter_code
_entity_poly.pdbx_strand_id
1 'polypeptide(L)'
;MYYGIGSGQLVGSSEQIRIPSLTAYGYNAWGGGQAEVDWLGLGGYSPMPGPLSAAAPGTPESAVRSPSEMIAAGDAFVRSRNPTLDAAPSDSEIIAPSAIIGGGYYDTKSPGKKQPSFTAHHGRANRAFVDGHLESEDMRKPFAASDAQLKRWNVDNEPHRNRLGD
;
A
#
# COMPACT_ATOMS: atom_id res chain seq x y z
N MET A 1 -8.43 -6.11 -19.16
CA MET A 1 -9.24 -5.01 -19.70
C MET A 1 -8.33 -3.76 -19.87
N TYR A 2 -8.47 -2.90 -20.89
CA TYR A 2 -7.81 -1.59 -21.02
C TYR A 2 -8.84 -0.53 -21.46
N TYR A 3 -8.57 0.77 -21.30
CA TYR A 3 -9.49 1.78 -21.82
C TYR A 3 -9.44 1.80 -23.35
N GLY A 4 -10.58 1.56 -24.01
CA GLY A 4 -10.70 1.74 -25.44
C GLY A 4 -10.37 3.19 -25.80
N ILE A 5 -9.36 3.38 -26.66
CA ILE A 5 -8.99 4.73 -27.14
C ILE A 5 -10.23 5.33 -27.81
N GLY A 6 -10.74 6.42 -27.25
CA GLY A 6 -11.93 7.14 -27.74
C GLY A 6 -13.27 6.76 -27.11
N SER A 7 -13.41 5.59 -26.46
CA SER A 7 -14.69 5.19 -25.84
C SER A 7 -14.75 5.39 -24.33
N GLY A 8 -13.60 5.44 -23.65
CA GLY A 8 -13.53 5.51 -22.19
C GLY A 8 -14.07 4.25 -21.48
N GLN A 9 -14.40 3.20 -22.23
CA GLN A 9 -14.90 1.93 -21.68
C GLN A 9 -13.77 0.93 -21.47
N LEU A 10 -13.93 0.07 -20.46
CA LEU A 10 -13.02 -1.02 -20.15
C LEU A 10 -13.14 -2.18 -21.17
N VAL A 11 -12.01 -2.66 -21.71
CA VAL A 11 -11.94 -3.64 -22.81
C VAL A 11 -11.11 -4.89 -22.44
N GLY A 12 -11.74 -6.04 -22.11
CA GLY A 12 -11.13 -7.32 -21.68
C GLY A 12 -12.06 -8.13 -20.73
N SER A 13 -11.61 -9.23 -20.11
CA SER A 13 -12.43 -10.03 -19.19
C SER A 13 -12.31 -9.63 -17.70
N SER A 14 -13.28 -10.04 -16.87
CA SER A 14 -13.26 -9.88 -15.40
C SER A 14 -12.08 -10.61 -14.74
N GLU A 15 -11.58 -11.68 -15.34
CA GLU A 15 -10.36 -12.37 -14.88
C GLU A 15 -9.07 -11.59 -15.18
N GLN A 16 -9.11 -10.65 -16.14
CA GLN A 16 -7.95 -9.88 -16.56
C GLN A 16 -7.85 -8.51 -15.87
N ILE A 17 -8.90 -8.05 -15.20
CA ILE A 17 -8.90 -6.77 -14.50
C ILE A 17 -9.33 -6.91 -13.07
N ARG A 18 -8.65 -6.14 -12.21
CA ARG A 18 -9.17 -5.82 -10.90
C ARG A 18 -9.91 -4.49 -10.95
N ILE A 19 -11.22 -4.54 -10.75
CA ILE A 19 -12.01 -3.35 -10.36
C ILE A 19 -11.95 -3.30 -8.83
N PRO A 20 -11.28 -2.29 -8.22
CA PRO A 20 -11.33 -2.14 -6.77
C PRO A 20 -12.78 -1.93 -6.36
N SER A 21 -13.28 -2.75 -5.44
CA SER A 21 -14.65 -2.67 -4.96
C SER A 21 -14.92 -1.45 -4.08
N LEU A 22 -13.86 -0.82 -3.53
CA LEU A 22 -14.00 0.08 -2.38
C LEU A 22 -13.21 1.39 -2.48
N THR A 23 -12.11 1.50 -3.24
CA THR A 23 -11.15 2.60 -3.00
C THR A 23 -10.23 2.95 -4.16
N ALA A 24 -9.88 4.25 -4.25
CA ALA A 24 -8.75 4.78 -5.03
C ALA A 24 -7.49 5.06 -4.17
N TYR A 25 -7.65 5.20 -2.85
CA TYR A 25 -6.58 5.54 -1.89
C TYR A 25 -6.56 4.60 -0.70
N GLY A 26 -5.37 4.18 -0.28
CA GLY A 26 -5.18 3.34 0.90
C GLY A 26 -4.42 4.05 2.02
N TYR A 27 -4.56 3.50 3.22
CA TYR A 27 -3.98 3.98 4.47
C TYR A 27 -2.83 3.08 4.92
N ASN A 28 -1.77 3.68 5.47
CA ASN A 28 -0.66 2.94 6.07
C ASN A 28 -1.02 2.49 7.49
N ALA A 29 -1.85 1.46 7.61
CA ALA A 29 -2.27 0.93 8.91
C ALA A 29 -1.13 0.18 9.62
N TRP A 30 -0.34 -0.60 8.88
CA TRP A 30 0.52 -1.65 9.46
C TRP A 30 2.02 -1.40 9.34
N GLY A 31 2.44 -0.48 8.47
CA GLY A 31 3.85 -0.29 8.14
C GLY A 31 4.40 -1.44 7.31
N GLY A 32 5.70 -1.72 7.44
CA GLY A 32 6.37 -2.78 6.68
C GLY A 32 6.40 -4.16 7.33
N GLY A 33 5.96 -4.27 8.58
CA GLY A 33 5.95 -5.52 9.34
C GLY A 33 4.68 -6.35 9.12
N GLN A 34 4.67 -7.57 9.66
CA GLN A 34 3.50 -8.44 9.64
C GLN A 34 2.28 -7.72 10.25
N ALA A 35 1.18 -7.70 9.48
CA ALA A 35 -0.10 -7.13 9.91
C ALA A 35 -0.54 -7.74 11.24
N GLU A 36 -1.09 -6.92 12.12
CA GLU A 36 -1.60 -7.32 13.45
C GLU A 36 -0.54 -7.92 14.41
N VAL A 37 0.75 -7.88 14.06
CA VAL A 37 1.85 -8.38 14.91
C VAL A 37 2.89 -7.31 15.19
N ASP A 38 3.35 -6.61 14.15
CA ASP A 38 4.49 -5.69 14.27
C ASP A 38 4.09 -4.25 14.61
N TRP A 39 2.87 -3.84 14.23
CA TRP A 39 2.27 -2.53 14.58
C TRP A 39 3.16 -1.32 14.27
N LEU A 40 3.75 -1.31 13.08
CA LEU A 40 4.68 -0.26 12.66
C LEU A 40 4.00 0.92 11.96
N GLY A 41 2.72 0.80 11.60
CA GLY A 41 1.97 1.84 10.88
C GLY A 41 1.19 2.78 11.81
N LEU A 42 0.16 3.43 11.25
CA LEU A 42 -0.67 4.41 11.95
C LEU A 42 -1.96 3.81 12.55
N GLY A 43 -2.28 2.56 12.22
CA GLY A 43 -3.52 1.88 12.63
C GLY A 43 -3.62 1.57 14.12
N GLY A 44 -2.56 1.77 14.90
CA GLY A 44 -2.54 1.55 16.34
C GLY A 44 -2.24 0.12 16.77
N TYR A 45 -2.32 -0.12 18.09
CA TYR A 45 -1.97 -1.39 18.75
C TYR A 45 -3.19 -2.01 19.44
N SER A 46 -3.56 -3.26 19.09
CA SER A 46 -4.59 -4.01 19.83
C SER A 46 -3.95 -5.03 20.79
N PRO A 47 -4.09 -4.86 22.12
CA PRO A 47 -3.54 -5.82 23.07
C PRO A 47 -4.31 -7.15 23.18
N MET A 48 -5.40 -7.37 22.43
CA MET A 48 -6.20 -8.60 22.59
C MET A 48 -6.58 -9.28 21.26
N PRO A 49 -6.41 -10.62 21.16
CA PRO A 49 -6.99 -11.41 20.08
C PRO A 49 -8.50 -11.61 20.33
N GLY A 50 -9.35 -11.15 19.42
CA GLY A 50 -10.80 -11.41 19.48
C GLY A 50 -11.59 -10.66 18.40
N PRO A 51 -12.74 -11.19 17.94
CA PRO A 51 -13.50 -10.71 16.77
C PRO A 51 -14.21 -9.36 16.96
N LEU A 52 -14.01 -8.69 18.11
CA LEU A 52 -14.51 -7.36 18.45
C LEU A 52 -13.47 -6.66 19.33
N SER A 53 -12.20 -6.64 18.91
CA SER A 53 -11.16 -5.91 19.64
C SER A 53 -11.58 -4.44 19.71
N ALA A 54 -11.96 -3.99 20.91
CA ALA A 54 -12.19 -2.60 21.22
C ALA A 54 -11.09 -1.77 20.58
N ALA A 55 -11.49 -0.71 19.84
CA ALA A 55 -10.61 0.17 19.07
C ALA A 55 -9.23 0.26 19.72
N ALA A 56 -8.27 -0.49 19.14
CA ALA A 56 -6.87 -0.33 19.45
C ALA A 56 -6.59 1.17 19.50
N PRO A 57 -5.99 1.73 20.58
CA PRO A 57 -5.58 3.11 20.52
C PRO A 57 -4.70 3.25 19.28
N GLY A 58 -5.13 4.16 18.39
CA GLY A 58 -4.37 4.54 17.21
C GLY A 58 -2.94 4.88 17.61
N THR A 59 -2.03 4.81 16.66
CA THR A 59 -0.63 5.14 16.90
C THR A 59 -0.54 6.55 17.50
N PRO A 60 -0.02 6.72 18.74
CA PRO A 60 0.00 8.02 19.36
C PRO A 60 0.94 8.95 18.59
N GLU A 61 0.61 10.23 18.54
CA GLU A 61 1.41 11.24 17.83
C GLU A 61 2.88 11.23 18.28
N SER A 62 3.12 11.00 19.58
CA SER A 62 4.46 10.91 20.17
C SER A 62 5.28 9.71 19.71
N ALA A 63 4.66 8.68 19.13
CA ALA A 63 5.37 7.55 18.54
C ALA A 63 5.96 7.91 17.17
N VAL A 64 5.31 8.80 16.40
CA VAL A 64 5.75 9.18 15.05
C VAL A 64 7.08 9.95 15.11
N ARG A 65 8.19 9.26 14.82
CA ARG A 65 9.54 9.82 14.97
C ARG A 65 9.91 10.84 13.91
N SER A 66 9.37 10.72 12.70
CA SER A 66 9.69 11.61 11.59
C SER A 66 8.46 11.80 10.69
N PRO A 67 7.55 12.73 11.03
CA PRO A 67 6.30 12.94 10.30
C PRO A 67 6.49 13.24 8.81
N SER A 68 7.53 13.99 8.44
CA SER A 68 7.89 14.30 7.06
C SER A 68 8.53 13.13 6.32
N GLU A 69 8.89 12.04 6.99
CA GLU A 69 9.41 10.84 6.34
C GLU A 69 8.45 9.66 6.46
N MET A 70 7.31 9.81 7.15
CA MET A 70 6.33 8.73 7.33
C MET A 70 5.15 8.87 6.36
N ILE A 71 4.97 7.87 5.50
CA ILE A 71 3.81 7.72 4.61
C ILE A 71 2.58 7.44 5.47
N ALA A 72 1.53 8.25 5.27
CA ALA A 72 0.25 8.10 5.94
C ALA A 72 -0.79 7.43 5.05
N ALA A 73 -0.86 7.86 3.79
CA ALA A 73 -1.82 7.37 2.81
C ALA A 73 -1.29 7.55 1.39
N GLY A 74 -1.99 7.03 0.40
CA GLY A 74 -1.62 7.24 -0.99
C GLY A 74 -2.49 6.45 -1.95
N ASP A 75 -2.21 6.55 -3.25
CA ASP A 75 -2.88 5.71 -4.24
C ASP A 75 -2.80 4.26 -3.78
N ALA A 76 -3.90 3.51 -3.86
CA ALA A 76 -4.05 2.16 -3.31
C ALA A 76 -3.24 1.09 -4.07
N PHE A 77 -2.02 1.42 -4.47
CA PHE A 77 -1.03 0.52 -5.06
C PHE A 77 -0.02 0.11 -3.99
N VAL A 78 0.03 -1.18 -3.73
CA VAL A 78 1.01 -1.83 -2.87
C VAL A 78 2.40 -1.83 -3.53
N ARG A 79 3.46 -1.76 -2.71
CA ARG A 79 4.82 -2.09 -3.19
C ARG A 79 5.14 -3.54 -2.87
N SER A 80 5.88 -4.21 -3.75
CA SER A 80 6.34 -5.59 -3.51
C SER A 80 7.69 -5.87 -4.17
N ARG A 81 8.53 -6.67 -3.50
CA ARG A 81 9.74 -7.24 -4.13
C ARG A 81 9.38 -8.22 -5.23
N ASN A 82 8.20 -8.83 -5.18
CA ASN A 82 7.70 -9.67 -6.25
C ASN A 82 7.14 -8.78 -7.38
N PRO A 83 7.78 -8.74 -8.56
CA PRO A 83 7.39 -7.84 -9.64
C PRO A 83 6.00 -8.14 -10.23
N THR A 84 5.45 -9.34 -10.02
CA THR A 84 4.08 -9.66 -10.48
C THR A 84 3.02 -9.01 -9.59
N LEU A 85 3.39 -8.72 -8.35
CA LEU A 85 2.53 -8.20 -7.28
C LEU A 85 2.76 -6.71 -6.99
N ASP A 86 3.92 -6.15 -7.41
CA ASP A 86 4.20 -4.72 -7.30
C ASP A 86 3.18 -3.91 -8.11
N ALA A 87 2.65 -2.84 -7.50
CA ALA A 87 1.55 -2.04 -8.02
C ALA A 87 0.18 -2.76 -8.13
N ALA A 88 -0.01 -3.90 -7.48
CA ALA A 88 -1.34 -4.48 -7.37
C ALA A 88 -2.28 -3.50 -6.63
N PRO A 89 -3.51 -3.30 -7.10
CA PRO A 89 -4.50 -2.51 -6.38
C PRO A 89 -4.91 -3.24 -5.09
N SER A 90 -4.86 -2.55 -3.96
CA SER A 90 -5.36 -3.02 -2.68
C SER A 90 -6.89 -3.16 -2.71
N ASP A 91 -7.42 -4.15 -2.02
CA ASP A 91 -8.85 -4.36 -1.83
C ASP A 91 -9.35 -3.98 -0.42
N SER A 92 -8.43 -3.59 0.47
CA SER A 92 -8.68 -3.43 1.90
C SER A 92 -8.41 -2.01 2.39
N GLU A 93 -8.35 -1.02 1.47
CA GLU A 93 -8.03 0.37 1.82
C GLU A 93 -6.66 0.52 2.50
N ILE A 94 -5.72 -0.39 2.24
CA ILE A 94 -4.37 -0.39 2.83
C ILE A 94 -3.30 -0.16 1.76
N ILE A 95 -2.25 0.56 2.12
CA ILE A 95 -0.98 0.56 1.38
C ILE A 95 0.14 0.02 2.28
N ALA A 96 1.07 -0.71 1.68
CA ALA A 96 2.18 -1.30 2.41
C ALA A 96 3.39 -1.55 1.48
N PRO A 97 4.61 -1.69 2.05
CA PRO A 97 5.80 -2.11 1.32
C PRO A 97 5.89 -3.63 1.11
N SER A 98 4.83 -4.37 1.46
CA SER A 98 4.61 -5.74 1.07
C SER A 98 3.16 -5.87 0.70
N ALA A 99 2.91 -6.58 -0.38
CA ALA A 99 1.58 -6.68 -0.87
C ALA A 99 0.75 -7.78 -0.18
N ILE A 100 1.39 -8.68 0.60
CA ILE A 100 0.67 -9.62 1.50
C ILE A 100 -0.03 -8.80 2.59
N ILE A 101 0.64 -7.76 3.07
CA ILE A 101 0.16 -6.85 4.11
C ILE A 101 -0.79 -5.81 3.53
N GLY A 102 -0.56 -5.38 2.29
CA GLY A 102 -1.34 -4.34 1.61
C GLY A 102 -2.76 -4.72 1.19
N GLY A 103 -3.24 -5.94 1.48
CA GLY A 103 -4.58 -6.41 1.12
C GLY A 103 -4.54 -7.61 0.16
N GLY A 104 -5.68 -8.31 0.04
CA GLY A 104 -5.81 -9.54 -0.72
C GLY A 104 -5.40 -9.38 -2.18
N TYR A 105 -4.49 -10.24 -2.63
CA TYR A 105 -4.18 -10.34 -4.05
C TYR A 105 -5.28 -11.10 -4.76
N TYR A 106 -5.88 -10.46 -5.76
CA TYR A 106 -6.68 -11.19 -6.73
C TYR A 106 -5.72 -11.77 -7.76
N ASP A 107 -5.86 -13.07 -8.04
CA ASP A 107 -5.23 -13.72 -9.17
C ASP A 107 -5.87 -13.22 -10.47
N THR A 108 -5.53 -11.98 -10.82
CA THR A 108 -5.83 -11.46 -12.14
C THR A 108 -4.76 -11.95 -13.09
N LYS A 109 -5.17 -12.32 -14.30
CA LYS A 109 -4.25 -12.73 -15.37
C LYS A 109 -3.33 -11.59 -15.86
N SER A 110 -3.44 -10.39 -15.27
CA SER A 110 -2.68 -9.19 -15.63
C SER A 110 -1.88 -8.68 -14.41
N PRO A 111 -0.55 -8.51 -14.52
CA PRO A 111 0.25 -7.89 -13.45
C PRO A 111 -0.28 -6.52 -13.01
N GLY A 112 -0.04 -6.14 -11.74
CA GLY A 112 -0.46 -4.86 -11.16
C GLY A 112 -0.12 -3.64 -12.04
N LYS A 113 1.11 -3.58 -12.54
CA LYS A 113 1.58 -2.51 -13.44
C LYS A 113 0.88 -2.42 -14.80
N LYS A 114 0.07 -3.41 -15.17
CA LYS A 114 -0.74 -3.42 -16.41
C LYS A 114 -2.22 -3.15 -16.14
N GLN A 115 -2.62 -2.98 -14.88
CA GLN A 115 -3.99 -2.61 -14.54
C GLN A 115 -4.28 -1.19 -15.04
N PRO A 116 -5.50 -0.90 -15.55
CA PRO A 116 -5.81 0.45 -16.03
C PRO A 116 -5.75 1.52 -14.96
N SER A 117 -6.05 1.21 -13.69
CA SER A 117 -5.89 2.14 -12.58
C SER A 117 -4.44 2.63 -12.47
N PHE A 118 -3.47 1.72 -12.52
CA PHE A 118 -2.05 2.09 -12.52
C PHE A 118 -1.63 2.83 -13.79
N THR A 119 -2.15 2.42 -14.95
CA THR A 119 -1.86 3.08 -16.23
C THR A 119 -2.40 4.51 -16.27
N ALA A 120 -3.59 4.75 -15.71
CA ALA A 120 -4.19 6.08 -15.59
C ALA A 120 -3.36 7.03 -14.72
N HIS A 121 -2.60 6.50 -13.76
CA HIS A 121 -1.64 7.25 -12.94
C HIS A 121 -0.24 7.35 -13.58
N HIS A 122 -0.10 6.99 -14.85
CA HIS A 122 1.15 7.05 -15.63
C HIS A 122 2.33 6.32 -14.95
N GLY A 123 2.03 5.24 -14.23
CA GLY A 123 3.00 4.42 -13.51
C GLY A 123 3.61 5.08 -12.27
N ARG A 124 2.98 6.14 -11.76
CA ARG A 124 3.36 6.83 -10.53
C ARG A 124 2.28 6.64 -9.48
N ALA A 125 2.64 6.86 -8.21
CA ALA A 125 1.69 6.86 -7.11
C ALA A 125 1.85 8.13 -6.29
N ASN A 126 0.74 8.74 -5.90
CA ASN A 126 0.73 9.78 -4.89
C ASN A 126 0.91 9.16 -3.50
N ARG A 127 1.78 9.77 -2.69
CA ARG A 127 2.03 9.41 -1.30
C ARG A 127 1.86 10.67 -0.45
N ALA A 128 0.91 10.63 0.48
CA ALA A 128 0.74 11.66 1.48
C ALA A 128 1.48 11.27 2.75
N PHE A 129 2.21 12.21 3.32
CA PHE A 129 2.98 12.04 4.55
C PHE A 129 2.22 12.57 5.76
N VAL A 130 2.66 12.19 6.95
CA VAL A 130 1.97 12.57 8.20
C VAL A 130 1.96 14.08 8.43
N ASP A 131 2.98 14.81 7.97
CA ASP A 131 3.02 16.28 8.03
C ASP A 131 2.12 16.98 6.98
N GLY A 132 1.46 16.20 6.10
CA GLY A 132 0.53 16.69 5.09
C GLY A 132 1.13 17.00 3.73
N HIS A 133 2.45 16.87 3.52
CA HIS A 133 3.00 17.03 2.17
C HIS A 133 2.72 15.80 1.30
N LEU A 134 2.80 15.99 -0.02
CA LEU A 134 2.65 14.92 -0.99
C LEU A 134 3.93 14.73 -1.80
N GLU A 135 4.27 13.48 -2.06
CA GLU A 135 5.25 13.10 -3.05
C GLU A 135 4.62 12.22 -4.12
N SER A 136 5.27 12.20 -5.29
CA SER A 136 4.90 11.30 -6.37
C SER A 136 6.00 10.27 -6.60
N GLU A 137 5.72 9.04 -6.17
CA GLU A 137 6.59 7.88 -6.23
C GLU A 137 6.63 7.32 -7.67
N ASP A 138 7.83 7.13 -8.22
CA ASP A 138 8.01 6.46 -9.51
C ASP A 138 8.01 4.94 -9.33
N MET A 139 6.84 4.33 -9.51
CA MET A 139 6.63 2.88 -9.40
C MET A 139 6.91 2.13 -10.70
N ARG A 140 7.36 2.80 -11.78
CA ARG A 140 7.85 2.11 -12.98
C ARG A 140 9.12 1.32 -12.69
N LYS A 141 9.93 1.80 -11.73
CA LYS A 141 11.12 1.12 -11.23
C LYS A 141 10.74 -0.04 -10.28
N PRO A 142 11.51 -1.12 -10.23
CA PRO A 142 11.33 -2.18 -9.23
C PRO A 142 11.36 -1.61 -7.81
N PHE A 143 10.64 -2.25 -6.90
CA PHE A 143 10.73 -1.91 -5.49
C PHE A 143 12.07 -2.39 -4.94
N ALA A 144 12.92 -1.45 -4.53
CA ALA A 144 14.25 -1.78 -4.05
C ALA A 144 14.26 -2.28 -2.59
N ALA A 145 13.17 -2.04 -1.83
CA ALA A 145 13.06 -2.37 -0.40
C ALA A 145 14.33 -1.97 0.38
N SER A 146 14.89 -0.80 0.05
CA SER A 146 16.07 -0.24 0.72
C SER A 146 15.69 0.31 2.09
N ASP A 147 16.66 0.48 3.00
CA ASP A 147 16.39 1.07 4.32
C ASP A 147 15.70 2.42 4.20
N ALA A 148 16.20 3.28 3.30
CA ALA A 148 15.62 4.58 3.05
C ALA A 148 14.15 4.51 2.58
N GLN A 149 13.76 3.45 1.85
CA GLN A 149 12.37 3.27 1.43
C GLN A 149 11.51 2.65 2.54
N LEU A 150 12.04 1.66 3.27
CA LEU A 150 11.29 0.93 4.28
C LEU A 150 11.01 1.75 5.53
N LYS A 151 11.97 2.59 5.95
CA LYS A 151 11.82 3.52 7.07
C LYS A 151 10.56 4.38 6.95
N ARG A 152 10.21 4.74 5.71
CA ARG A 152 9.07 5.63 5.43
C ARG A 152 7.70 5.03 5.72
N TRP A 153 7.64 3.73 5.99
CA TRP A 153 6.40 3.05 6.34
C TRP A 153 6.21 2.93 7.83
N ASN A 154 7.26 3.15 8.63
CA ASN A 154 7.30 2.74 10.02
C ASN A 154 7.36 3.95 10.96
N VAL A 155 6.55 3.90 12.00
CA VAL A 155 6.34 4.96 12.98
C VAL A 155 7.64 5.35 13.71
N ASP A 156 8.52 4.38 13.95
CA ASP A 156 9.79 4.57 14.63
C ASP A 156 10.93 5.01 13.69
N ASN A 157 10.65 5.16 12.39
CA ASN A 157 11.62 5.52 11.35
C ASN A 157 12.80 4.52 11.24
N GLU A 158 12.55 3.25 11.59
CA GLU A 158 13.48 2.15 11.39
C GLU A 158 13.05 1.24 10.23
N PRO A 159 13.99 0.59 9.52
CA PRO A 159 13.67 -0.07 8.26
C PRO A 159 13.02 -1.45 8.44
N HIS A 160 13.20 -2.09 9.61
CA HIS A 160 12.61 -3.40 9.94
C HIS A 160 12.70 -4.47 8.83
N ARG A 161 13.85 -4.53 8.12
CA ARG A 161 14.04 -5.44 6.97
C ARG A 161 13.68 -6.89 7.24
N ASN A 162 13.96 -7.36 8.45
CA ASN A 162 13.71 -8.73 8.88
C ASN A 162 12.23 -9.04 9.16
N ARG A 163 11.36 -8.02 9.12
CA ARG A 163 9.92 -8.12 9.35
C ARG A 163 9.11 -7.90 8.07
N LEU A 164 9.78 -7.60 6.95
CA LEU A 164 9.11 -7.43 5.66
C LEU A 164 8.43 -8.75 5.27
N GLY A 165 7.11 -8.69 5.10
CA GLY A 165 6.28 -9.89 4.90
C GLY A 165 6.19 -10.33 3.45
N ASP A 166 7.31 -10.60 2.78
CA ASP A 166 7.37 -11.04 1.37
C ASP A 166 7.72 -12.51 1.14
#